data_AF-A0A483AW01-F1
#
_entry.id   AF-A0A483AW01-F1
#
_cell.length_a   1.000
_cell.length_b   1.000
_cell.length_c   1.000
_cell.angle_alpha   90.00
_cell.angle_beta   90.00
_cell.angle_gamma   90.00
#
_symmetry.space_group_name_H-M   'P 1'
#
loop_
_entity.id
_entity.type
_entity.pdbx_description
1 polymer ?
#
loop_
_entity_poly.entity_id
_entity_poly.type
_entity_poly.pdbx_seq_one_letter_code
_entity_poly.pdbx_strand_id
1 'polypeptide(L)' 'ATVLIDTTVQEKNITYPTDAKLAIKIINRLNKLAKYHGIQQRRTYVKEVKNCRLAIRHFRHVKKRAKAKSSLV' A
#
# COMPACT_ATOMS: atom_id res chain seq x y z
N ALA A 1 11.74 -39.78 26.10
CA ALA A 1 12.43 -38.72 25.33
C ALA A 1 11.64 -37.43 25.51
N THR A 2 12.21 -36.45 26.21
CA THR A 2 11.53 -35.19 26.53
C THR A 2 11.67 -34.26 25.33
N VAL A 3 10.56 -33.97 24.65
CA VAL A 3 10.56 -33.04 23.52
C VAL A 3 10.57 -31.61 24.08
N LEU A 4 11.73 -30.96 24.02
CA LEU A 4 11.87 -29.53 24.29
C LEU A 4 11.46 -28.76 23.02
N ILE A 5 10.24 -28.22 23.02
CA ILE A 5 9.76 -27.37 21.93
C ILE A 5 10.20 -25.93 22.25
N ASP A 6 11.19 -25.45 21.50
CA ASP A 6 11.64 -24.06 21.56
C ASP A 6 10.66 -23.18 20.77
N THR A 7 9.92 -22.31 21.46
CA THR A 7 8.88 -21.45 20.85
C THR A 7 9.36 -20.01 20.64
N THR A 8 10.64 -19.79 20.35
CA THR A 8 11.11 -18.44 19.97
C THR A 8 10.54 -18.06 18.61
N VAL A 9 9.37 -17.42 18.61
CA VAL A 9 8.77 -16.83 17.42
C VAL A 9 9.51 -15.54 17.12
N GLN A 10 10.25 -15.51 16.01
CA GLN A 10 10.73 -14.24 15.47
C GLN A 10 9.52 -13.38 15.09
N GLU A 11 9.57 -12.10 15.46
CA GLU A 11 8.54 -11.14 15.03
C GLU A 11 8.45 -11.16 13.50
N LYS A 12 7.26 -11.47 12.98
CA LYS A 12 7.03 -11.36 11.53
C LYS A 12 7.21 -9.91 11.13
N ASN A 13 7.96 -9.66 10.06
CA ASN A 13 8.07 -8.34 9.45
C ASN A 13 6.77 -7.98 8.71
N ILE A 14 5.67 -7.85 9.46
CA ILE A 14 4.38 -7.40 8.95
C ILE A 14 4.31 -5.88 9.13
N THR A 15 4.08 -5.16 8.04
CA THR A 15 3.70 -3.75 8.17
C THR A 15 2.21 -3.63 8.32
N TYR A 16 1.75 -2.98 9.40
CA TYR A 16 0.34 -2.63 9.56
C TYR A 16 -0.18 -1.84 8.35
N PRO A 17 -1.37 -2.19 7.81
CA PRO A 17 -1.93 -1.49 6.68
C PRO A 17 -2.27 -0.07 7.11
N THR A 18 -1.53 0.90 6.58
CA THR A 18 -1.94 2.31 6.60
C THR A 18 -3.05 2.49 5.57
N ASP A 19 -3.96 3.43 5.81
CA ASP A 19 -5.08 3.72 4.90
C ASP A 19 -4.62 3.88 3.43
N ALA A 20 -3.51 4.61 3.21
CA ALA A 20 -2.89 4.75 1.88
C ALA A 20 -2.49 3.40 1.24
N LYS A 21 -1.92 2.45 2.00
CA LYS A 21 -1.55 1.13 1.47
C LYS A 21 -2.79 0.32 1.09
N LEU A 22 -3.88 0.48 1.84
CA LEU A 22 -5.14 -0.18 1.57
C LEU A 22 -5.79 0.38 0.29
N ALA A 23 -5.86 1.71 0.15
CA ALA A 23 -6.37 2.38 -1.04
C ALA A 23 -5.63 1.96 -2.32
N ILE A 24 -4.30 1.95 -2.30
CA ILE A 24 -3.47 1.48 -3.44
C ILE A 24 -3.79 0.01 -3.78
N LYS A 25 -3.98 -0.83 -2.76
CA LYS A 25 -4.32 -2.25 -2.97
C LYS A 25 -5.70 -2.40 -3.61
N ILE A 26 -6.68 -1.62 -3.19
CA ILE A 26 -8.04 -1.61 -3.77
C ILE A 26 -7.99 -1.22 -5.25
N ILE A 27 -7.35 -0.09 -5.58
CA ILE A 27 -7.25 0.40 -6.97
C ILE A 27 -6.58 -0.65 -7.87
N ASN A 28 -5.49 -1.27 -7.39
CA ASN A 28 -4.82 -2.32 -8.15
C ASN A 28 -5.69 -3.56 -8.36
N ARG A 29 -6.52 -3.95 -7.39
CA ARG A 29 -7.48 -5.06 -7.56
C ARG A 29 -8.56 -4.69 -8.58
N LEU A 30 -9.13 -3.49 -8.51
CA LEU A 30 -10.13 -3.03 -9.47
C LEU A 30 -9.60 -3.00 -10.90
N ASN A 31 -8.36 -2.53 -11.10
CA ASN A 31 -7.72 -2.54 -12.41
C ASN A 31 -7.47 -3.96 -12.94
N LYS A 32 -7.17 -4.93 -12.08
CA LYS A 32 -7.06 -6.34 -12.48
C LYS A 32 -8.42 -6.91 -12.90
N LEU A 33 -9.47 -6.64 -12.13
CA LEU A 33 -10.83 -7.10 -12.43
C LEU A 33 -11.35 -6.49 -13.72
N ALA A 34 -11.15 -5.18 -13.94
CA ALA A 34 -11.56 -4.53 -15.17
C ALA A 34 -10.91 -5.14 -16.41
N LYS A 35 -9.61 -5.49 -16.33
CA LYS A 35 -8.92 -6.22 -17.41
C LYS A 35 -9.48 -7.62 -17.62
N TYR A 36 -9.77 -8.34 -16.53
CA TYR A 36 -10.34 -9.69 -16.60
C TYR A 36 -11.72 -9.70 -17.26
N HIS A 37 -12.56 -8.72 -16.95
CA HIS A 37 -13.91 -8.61 -17.49
C HIS A 37 -13.98 -7.78 -18.80
N GLY A 38 -12.86 -7.32 -19.34
CA GLY A 38 -12.83 -6.52 -20.57
C GLY A 38 -13.48 -5.13 -20.47
N ILE A 39 -13.65 -4.60 -19.25
CA ILE A 39 -14.31 -3.31 -19.02
C ILE A 39 -13.34 -2.17 -19.36
N GLN A 40 -13.72 -1.32 -20.32
CA GLN A 40 -12.97 -0.12 -20.65
C GLN A 40 -13.17 0.96 -19.58
N GLN A 41 -12.10 1.32 -18.88
CA GLN A 41 -12.10 2.40 -17.90
C GLN A 41 -11.69 3.71 -18.56
N ARG A 42 -12.46 4.78 -18.33
CA ARG A 42 -12.12 6.15 -18.77
C ARG A 42 -10.75 6.62 -18.26
N ARG A 43 -10.39 6.22 -17.04
CA ARG A 43 -9.08 6.45 -16.42
C ARG A 43 -8.72 5.28 -15.51
N THR A 44 -7.47 4.81 -15.62
CA THR A 44 -6.94 3.69 -14.83
C THR A 44 -6.17 4.13 -13.58
N TYR A 45 -5.88 5.44 -13.45
CA TYR A 45 -5.17 6.08 -12.33
C TYR A 45 -3.79 5.50 -11.97
N VAL A 46 -3.23 4.61 -12.79
CA VAL A 46 -1.98 3.88 -12.49
C VAL A 46 -0.79 4.82 -12.27
N LYS A 47 -0.66 5.87 -13.10
CA LYS A 47 0.43 6.85 -13.00
C LYS A 47 0.29 7.72 -11.75
N GLU A 48 -0.93 8.16 -11.46
CA GLU A 48 -1.23 9.05 -10.34
C GLU A 48 -1.02 8.34 -9.00
N VAL A 49 -1.50 7.10 -8.87
CA VAL A 49 -1.26 6.23 -7.72
C VAL A 49 0.23 6.03 -7.45
N LYS A 50 1.04 5.85 -8.50
CA LYS A 50 2.51 5.73 -8.38
C LYS A 50 3.13 7.01 -7.82
N ASN A 51 2.68 8.17 -8.29
CA ASN A 51 3.16 9.47 -7.83
C ASN A 51 2.76 9.73 -6.36
N CYS A 52 1.52 9.46 -5.98
CA CYS A 52 1.06 9.58 -4.59
C CYS A 52 1.87 8.67 -3.66
N ARG A 53 2.13 7.43 -4.07
CA ARG A 53 2.97 6.50 -3.29
C ARG A 53 4.39 7.03 -3.06
N LEU A 54 4.99 7.67 -4.07
CA LEU A 54 6.31 8.29 -3.95
C LEU A 54 6.29 9.54 -3.07
N ALA A 55 5.21 10.33 -3.10
CA ALA A 55 5.07 11.50 -2.25
C ALA A 55 4.95 11.13 -0.76
N ILE A 56 4.20 10.06 -0.45
CA ILE A 56 3.96 9.60 0.92
C ILE A 56 5.24 9.09 1.62
N ARG A 57 6.23 8.57 0.88
CA ARG A 57 7.44 7.96 1.46
C ARG A 57 8.24 8.91 2.38
N HIS A 58 8.11 10.23 2.18
CA HIS A 58 8.82 11.24 2.97
C HIS A 58 7.93 11.92 4.02
N PHE A 59 6.91 11.21 4.55
CA PHE A 59 5.98 11.76 5.54
C PHE A 59 6.65 12.29 6.82
N ARG A 60 7.85 11.79 7.18
CA ARG A 60 8.62 12.24 8.35
C ARG A 60 9.46 13.50 8.09
N HIS A 61 9.67 13.88 6.82
CA HIS A 61 10.53 15.01 6.48
C HIS A 61 9.78 16.33 6.60
N VAL A 62 10.30 17.27 7.41
CA VAL A 62 9.62 18.53 7.80
C VAL A 62 9.03 19.28 6.60
N LYS A 63 9.84 19.57 5.57
CA LYS A 63 9.38 20.29 4.36
C LYS A 63 8.44 19.50 3.44
N LYS A 64 8.41 18.16 3.56
CA LYS A 64 7.66 17.27 2.65
C LYS A 64 6.42 16.64 3.31
N ARG A 65 6.28 16.80 4.62
CA ARG A 65 5.16 16.27 5.43
C ARG A 65 3.81 16.80 4.97
N ALA A 66 3.70 18.09 4.66
CA ALA A 66 2.46 18.68 4.16
C ALA A 66 2.01 18.01 2.86
N LYS A 67 2.93 17.87 1.89
CA LYS A 67 2.67 17.19 0.62
C LYS A 67 2.27 15.72 0.82
N ALA A 68 2.96 15.00 1.70
CA ALA A 68 2.64 13.61 2.01
C ALA A 68 1.24 13.45 2.65
N LYS A 69 0.82 14.39 3.51
CA LYS A 69 -0.51 14.39 4.14
C LYS A 69 -1.61 14.68 3.11
N SER A 70 -1.39 15.63 2.20
CA SER A 70 -2.33 15.95 1.12
C SER A 70 -2.42 14.88 0.04
N SER A 71 -1.45 13.98 -0.08
CA SER A 71 -1.49 12.86 -1.03
C SER A 71 -2.39 11.70 -0.57
N LEU A 72 -2.94 11.82 0.64
CA LEU A 72 -3.71 10.79 1.35
C LEU A 72 -5.22 11.04 1.29
N VAL A 73 -5.63 12.23 0.81
CA VAL A 73 -7.01 12.73 0.70
C VAL A 73 -7.29 13.07 -0.75
#